data_AF-A0A2G9MDB2-F1
#
_entry.id   AF-A0A2G9MDB2-F1
#
_cell.length_a   1.000
_cell.length_b   1.000
_cell.length_c   1.000
_cell.angle_alpha   90.00
_cell.angle_beta   90.00
_cell.angle_gamma   90.00
#
_symmetry.space_group_name_H-M   'P 1'
#
loop_
_entity.id
_entity.type
_entity.pdbx_description
1 polymer ?
#
loop_
_entity_poly.entity_id
_entity_poly.type
_entity_poly.pdbx_seq_one_letter_code
_entity_poly.pdbx_strand_id
1 'polypeptide(L)'
;MVNIKELGNRVLEFYRFSWQEISGLLAAVLITAFIFSFRDWGSEQFEFIVGITNFITLIFIGAISFVFRISCQKIYALSQGYKAEFKIWWVGLVIALVLAFISLGRVPFILIGGIVASFMIKQRLGEFRYGFSYHQNGIASLWGILGNLILAIGFAVGLYYSPQNYFFSKGLMLNIIMGFCALLPLPQLDGLNIYFGSRMMYYIAIVTVLLASVLLLTRTKWGLIIAIILGSMAGIIYISIGSEK
;
A
#
# COMPACT_ATOMS: atom_id res chain seq x y z
N MET A 1 10.04 -20.51 3.11
CA MET A 1 8.96 -20.16 2.17
C MET A 1 8.63 -21.37 1.31
N VAL A 2 7.43 -21.41 0.73
CA VAL A 2 7.01 -22.47 -0.19
C VAL A 2 7.77 -22.37 -1.52
N ASN A 3 7.96 -23.50 -2.22
CA ASN A 3 8.61 -23.53 -3.53
C ASN A 3 7.85 -22.65 -4.55
N ILE A 4 8.55 -21.98 -5.46
CA ILE A 4 7.98 -21.07 -6.49
C ILE A 4 6.89 -21.77 -7.31
N LYS A 5 7.08 -23.05 -7.68
CA LYS A 5 6.07 -23.81 -8.42
C LYS A 5 4.78 -23.99 -7.62
N GLU A 6 4.91 -24.29 -6.33
CA GLU A 6 3.77 -24.46 -5.43
C GLU A 6 3.10 -23.11 -5.13
N LEU A 7 3.87 -22.03 -4.98
CA LEU A 7 3.33 -20.68 -4.88
C LEU A 7 2.51 -20.31 -6.13
N GLY A 8 3.02 -20.63 -7.33
CA GLY A 8 2.31 -20.42 -8.58
C GLY A 8 0.96 -21.13 -8.60
N ASN A 9 0.91 -22.41 -8.21
CA ASN A 9 -0.33 -23.16 -8.10
C ASN A 9 -1.31 -22.55 -7.08
N ARG A 10 -0.81 -22.14 -5.91
CA ARG A 10 -1.62 -21.48 -4.87
C ARG A 10 -2.21 -20.15 -5.37
N VAL A 11 -1.42 -19.37 -6.09
CA VAL A 11 -1.89 -18.11 -6.70
C VAL A 11 -2.98 -18.41 -7.72
N LEU A 12 -2.78 -19.35 -8.63
CA LEU A 12 -3.79 -19.71 -9.64
C LEU A 12 -5.12 -20.18 -9.02
N GLU A 13 -5.06 -20.94 -7.92
CA GLU A 13 -6.25 -21.50 -7.30
C GLU A 13 -6.96 -20.49 -6.37
N PHE A 14 -6.21 -19.81 -5.51
CA PHE A 14 -6.75 -19.06 -4.37
C PHE A 14 -6.66 -17.53 -4.50
N TYR A 15 -5.91 -16.99 -5.46
CA TYR A 15 -5.85 -15.54 -5.67
C TYR A 15 -7.15 -15.04 -6.29
N ARG A 16 -8.08 -14.61 -5.43
CA ARG A 16 -9.38 -14.08 -5.83
C ARG A 16 -9.74 -12.87 -4.98
N PHE A 17 -10.50 -11.96 -5.58
CA PHE A 17 -11.17 -10.89 -4.86
C PHE A 17 -12.64 -11.26 -4.70
N SER A 18 -13.11 -11.25 -3.46
CA SER A 18 -14.54 -11.36 -3.16
C SER A 18 -15.27 -10.10 -3.62
N TRP A 19 -16.59 -10.22 -3.80
CA TRP A 19 -17.42 -9.08 -4.18
C TRP A 19 -17.38 -7.96 -3.14
N GLN A 20 -17.32 -8.33 -1.85
CA GLN A 20 -17.19 -7.39 -0.75
C GLN A 20 -15.86 -6.63 -0.83
N GLU A 21 -14.76 -7.31 -1.16
CA GLU A 21 -13.46 -6.67 -1.37
C GLU A 21 -13.49 -5.71 -2.56
N ILE A 22 -14.08 -6.11 -3.69
CA ILE A 22 -14.17 -5.27 -4.88
C ILE A 22 -14.99 -4.01 -4.59
N SER A 23 -16.12 -4.15 -3.91
CA SER A 23 -16.98 -3.01 -3.53
C SER A 23 -16.26 -2.05 -2.57
N GLY A 24 -15.54 -2.58 -1.58
CA GLY A 24 -14.74 -1.77 -0.66
C GLY A 24 -13.56 -1.10 -1.34
N LEU A 25 -12.89 -1.81 -2.25
CA LEU A 25 -11.80 -1.29 -3.06
C LEU A 25 -12.27 -0.14 -3.94
N LEU A 26 -13.42 -0.31 -4.61
CA LEU A 26 -14.01 0.72 -5.46
C LEU A 26 -14.34 1.98 -4.65
N ALA A 27 -14.98 1.83 -3.48
CA ALA A 27 -15.25 2.95 -2.59
C ALA A 27 -13.97 3.66 -2.14
N ALA A 28 -12.95 2.90 -1.74
CA ALA A 28 -11.65 3.43 -1.35
C ALA A 28 -10.95 4.19 -2.49
N VAL A 29 -10.98 3.66 -3.71
CA VAL A 29 -10.43 4.31 -4.91
C VAL A 29 -11.14 5.63 -5.18
N LEU A 30 -12.47 5.63 -5.22
CA LEU A 30 -13.26 6.82 -5.54
C LEU A 30 -13.06 7.93 -4.51
N ILE A 31 -13.11 7.59 -3.22
CA ILE A 31 -12.92 8.56 -2.14
C ILE A 31 -11.49 9.10 -2.15
N THR A 32 -10.49 8.23 -2.33
CA THR A 32 -9.08 8.66 -2.40
C THR A 32 -8.84 9.57 -3.60
N ALA A 33 -9.38 9.21 -4.77
CA ALA A 33 -9.28 10.03 -5.96
C ALA A 33 -9.93 11.40 -5.75
N PHE A 34 -11.08 11.45 -5.07
CA PHE A 34 -11.74 12.70 -4.73
C PHE A 34 -10.85 13.56 -3.83
N ILE A 35 -10.37 13.00 -2.71
CA ILE A 35 -9.50 13.69 -1.75
C ILE A 35 -8.25 14.27 -2.43
N PHE A 36 -7.59 13.49 -3.29
CA PHE A 36 -6.39 13.95 -3.99
C PHE A 36 -6.67 14.95 -5.11
N SER A 37 -7.85 14.84 -5.74
CA SER A 37 -8.25 15.75 -6.81
C SER A 37 -8.72 17.08 -6.25
N PHE A 38 -9.25 17.12 -5.03
CA PHE A 38 -10.03 18.23 -4.47
C PHE A 38 -9.39 19.61 -4.65
N ARG A 39 -8.07 19.70 -4.50
CA ARG A 39 -7.31 20.96 -4.65
C ARG A 39 -7.05 21.36 -6.10
N ASP A 40 -7.15 20.41 -7.02
CA ASP A 40 -6.80 20.59 -8.43
C ASP A 40 -8.03 20.85 -9.32
N TRP A 41 -9.15 21.33 -8.75
CA TRP A 41 -10.36 21.76 -9.48
C TRP A 41 -10.26 23.22 -9.97
N GLY A 42 -9.04 23.74 -10.04
CA GLY A 42 -8.71 25.13 -10.38
C GLY A 42 -7.99 25.83 -9.24
N SER A 43 -6.83 26.44 -9.52
CA SER A 43 -5.97 27.05 -8.51
C SER A 43 -6.50 28.39 -8.02
N GLU A 44 -6.97 29.24 -8.94
CA GLU A 44 -7.44 30.60 -8.66
C GLU A 44 -8.93 30.78 -8.97
N GLN A 45 -9.45 30.03 -9.96
CA GLN A 45 -10.85 30.00 -10.34
C GLN A 45 -11.29 28.55 -10.52
N PHE A 46 -12.54 28.25 -10.18
CA PHE A 46 -13.10 26.91 -10.33
C PHE A 46 -13.25 26.55 -11.81
N GLU A 47 -12.58 25.48 -12.23
CA GLU A 47 -12.62 24.96 -13.60
C GLU A 47 -13.12 23.51 -13.60
N PHE A 48 -14.40 23.33 -13.90
CA PHE A 48 -15.08 22.04 -13.83
C PHE A 48 -14.43 20.96 -14.71
N ILE A 49 -14.04 21.31 -15.93
CA ILE A 49 -13.45 20.37 -16.90
C ILE A 49 -12.09 19.88 -16.38
N VAL A 50 -11.25 20.76 -15.86
CA VAL A 50 -9.94 20.41 -15.28
C VAL A 50 -10.10 19.56 -14.02
N GLY A 51 -11.08 19.89 -13.16
CA GLY A 51 -11.39 19.09 -11.98
C GLY A 51 -11.78 17.64 -12.33
N ILE A 52 -12.67 17.46 -13.32
CA ILE A 52 -13.10 16.13 -13.75
C ILE A 52 -11.96 15.33 -14.38
N THR A 53 -11.15 15.93 -15.25
CA THR A 53 -10.03 15.20 -15.88
C THR A 53 -9.01 14.75 -14.85
N ASN A 54 -8.70 15.60 -13.87
CA ASN A 54 -7.83 15.26 -12.74
C ASN A 54 -8.42 14.15 -11.87
N PHE A 55 -9.72 14.23 -11.56
CA PHE A 55 -10.43 13.20 -10.80
C PHE A 55 -10.41 11.85 -11.50
N ILE A 56 -10.74 11.78 -12.79
CA ILE A 56 -10.68 10.54 -13.58
C ILE A 56 -9.25 9.99 -13.60
N THR A 57 -8.25 10.84 -13.81
CA THR A 57 -6.84 10.44 -13.80
C THR A 57 -6.46 9.82 -12.44
N LEU A 58 -6.92 10.42 -11.34
CA LEU A 58 -6.68 9.91 -10.00
C LEU A 58 -7.45 8.62 -9.66
N ILE A 59 -8.60 8.38 -10.28
CA ILE A 59 -9.28 7.07 -10.19
C ILE A 59 -8.37 5.98 -10.76
N PHE A 60 -7.78 6.20 -11.94
CA PHE A 60 -6.86 5.23 -12.55
C PHE A 60 -5.61 5.01 -11.69
N ILE A 61 -4.98 6.09 -11.22
CA ILE A 61 -3.81 6.02 -10.34
C ILE A 61 -4.16 5.26 -9.05
N GLY A 62 -5.27 5.61 -8.41
CA GLY A 62 -5.75 4.98 -7.19
C GLY A 62 -6.01 3.49 -7.40
N ALA A 63 -6.74 3.13 -8.48
CA ALA A 63 -7.03 1.74 -8.81
C ALA A 63 -5.75 0.90 -8.97
N ILE A 64 -4.78 1.38 -9.77
CA ILE A 64 -3.48 0.72 -9.93
C ILE A 64 -2.78 0.56 -8.59
N SER A 65 -2.77 1.63 -7.78
CA SER A 65 -2.02 1.64 -6.52
C SER A 65 -2.63 0.71 -5.47
N PHE A 66 -3.95 0.71 -5.30
CA PHE A 66 -4.62 -0.20 -4.37
C PHE A 66 -4.55 -1.66 -4.80
N VAL A 67 -4.81 -1.94 -6.07
CA VAL A 67 -4.74 -3.31 -6.59
C VAL A 67 -3.34 -3.85 -6.39
N PHE A 68 -2.30 -3.11 -6.77
CA PHE A 68 -0.92 -3.56 -6.63
C PHE A 68 -0.54 -3.80 -5.16
N ARG A 69 -0.83 -2.85 -4.27
CA ARG A 69 -0.60 -2.99 -2.82
C ARG A 69 -1.24 -4.26 -2.27
N ILE A 70 -2.52 -4.47 -2.52
CA ILE A 70 -3.27 -5.61 -1.99
C ILE A 70 -2.78 -6.91 -2.65
N SER A 71 -2.39 -6.86 -3.92
CA SER A 71 -1.79 -8.00 -4.63
C SER A 71 -0.51 -8.46 -3.92
N CYS A 72 0.40 -7.54 -3.58
CA CYS A 72 1.62 -7.87 -2.83
C CYS A 72 1.32 -8.57 -1.50
N GLN A 73 0.35 -8.04 -0.75
CA GLN A 73 -0.08 -8.63 0.54
C GLN A 73 -0.68 -10.03 0.37
N LYS A 74 -1.58 -10.20 -0.61
CA LYS A 74 -2.24 -11.49 -0.90
C LYS A 74 -1.25 -12.54 -1.38
N ILE A 75 -0.34 -12.20 -2.29
CA ILE A 75 0.68 -13.12 -2.82
C ILE A 75 1.58 -13.60 -1.67
N TYR A 76 2.03 -12.69 -0.80
CA TYR A 76 2.81 -13.09 0.36
C TYR A 76 2.01 -13.95 1.34
N ALA A 77 0.78 -13.59 1.66
CA ALA A 77 -0.09 -14.38 2.54
C ALA A 77 -0.28 -15.83 2.03
N LEU A 78 -0.49 -16.00 0.72
CA LEU A 78 -0.61 -17.32 0.08
C LEU A 78 0.67 -18.14 0.19
N SER A 79 1.84 -17.48 0.09
CA SER A 79 3.15 -18.13 0.31
C SER A 79 3.32 -18.72 1.71
N GLN A 80 2.58 -18.18 2.69
CA GLN A 80 2.56 -18.63 4.08
C GLN A 80 1.34 -19.50 4.43
N GLY A 81 0.48 -19.82 3.45
CA GLY A 81 -0.71 -20.65 3.67
C GLY A 81 -1.90 -19.90 4.30
N TYR A 82 -1.94 -18.57 4.15
CA TYR A 82 -3.05 -17.73 4.58
C TYR A 82 -3.85 -17.22 3.40
N LYS A 83 -5.17 -17.11 3.60
CA LYS A 83 -6.05 -16.35 2.72
C LYS A 83 -6.20 -14.95 3.30
N ALA A 84 -5.64 -13.96 2.61
CA ALA A 84 -5.80 -12.56 2.98
C ALA A 84 -7.01 -11.94 2.26
N GLU A 85 -7.86 -11.26 3.02
CA GLU A 85 -9.02 -10.53 2.51
C GLU A 85 -8.92 -9.06 2.91
N PHE A 86 -9.09 -8.16 1.97
CA PHE A 86 -9.11 -6.73 2.22
C PHE A 86 -10.38 -6.33 2.97
N LYS A 87 -10.23 -5.66 4.12
CA LYS A 87 -11.33 -5.07 4.88
C LYS A 87 -11.20 -3.56 4.92
N ILE A 88 -12.22 -2.92 4.39
CA ILE A 88 -12.38 -1.47 4.41
C ILE A 88 -12.69 -0.97 5.82
N TRP A 89 -12.03 0.12 6.20
CA TRP A 89 -12.29 0.88 7.43
C TRP A 89 -13.15 2.10 7.10
N TRP A 90 -14.47 1.91 7.07
CA TRP A 90 -15.43 2.96 6.70
C TRP A 90 -15.29 4.23 7.52
N VAL A 91 -15.08 4.09 8.84
CA VAL A 91 -14.88 5.23 9.74
C VAL A 91 -13.61 5.99 9.36
N GLY A 92 -12.52 5.28 9.05
CA GLY A 92 -11.29 5.89 8.55
C GLY A 92 -11.51 6.70 7.27
N LEU A 93 -12.27 6.17 6.32
CA LEU A 93 -12.59 6.87 5.07
C LEU A 93 -13.40 8.15 5.29
N VAL A 94 -14.39 8.12 6.18
CA VAL A 94 -15.17 9.31 6.54
C VAL A 94 -14.28 10.35 7.21
N ILE A 95 -13.41 9.94 8.14
CA ILE A 95 -12.44 10.83 8.78
C ILE A 95 -11.51 11.46 7.74
N ALA A 96 -10.97 10.67 6.81
CA ALA A 96 -10.11 11.14 5.74
C ALA A 96 -10.81 12.18 4.85
N LEU A 97 -12.09 11.96 4.52
CA LEU A 97 -12.90 12.88 3.74
C LEU A 97 -13.15 14.21 4.48
N VAL A 98 -13.52 14.14 5.77
CA VAL A 98 -13.72 15.32 6.62
C VAL A 98 -12.43 16.14 6.72
N LEU A 99 -11.29 15.48 6.93
CA LEU A 99 -9.98 16.13 6.97
C LEU A 99 -9.60 16.76 5.64
N ALA A 100 -10.00 16.18 4.51
CA ALA A 100 -9.79 16.78 3.19
C ALA A 100 -10.54 18.11 3.04
N PHE A 101 -11.80 18.20 3.52
CA PHE A 101 -12.55 19.45 3.52
C PHE A 101 -11.95 20.49 4.47
N ILE A 102 -11.60 20.10 5.70
CA ILE A 102 -11.01 21.01 6.69
C ILE A 102 -9.65 21.55 6.21
N SER A 103 -8.83 20.70 5.60
CA SER A 103 -7.50 21.08 5.11
C SER A 103 -7.50 21.72 3.72
N LEU A 104 -8.66 21.88 3.08
CA LEU A 104 -8.79 22.31 1.69
C LEU A 104 -7.92 21.47 0.73
N GLY A 105 -7.83 20.16 0.98
CA GLY A 105 -7.03 19.21 0.21
C GLY A 105 -5.51 19.37 0.35
N ARG A 106 -5.01 20.16 1.31
CA ARG A 106 -3.55 20.35 1.52
C ARG A 106 -2.89 19.14 2.16
N VAL A 107 -3.61 18.44 3.03
CA VAL A 107 -3.09 17.26 3.75
C VAL A 107 -3.99 16.07 3.43
N PRO A 108 -3.71 15.33 2.34
CA PRO A 108 -4.60 14.27 1.91
C PRO A 108 -4.31 13.00 2.73
N PHE A 109 -4.96 12.87 3.89
CA PHE A 109 -4.90 11.63 4.68
C PHE A 109 -5.64 10.49 3.97
N ILE A 110 -5.08 9.29 4.03
CA ILE A 110 -5.70 8.09 3.46
C ILE A 110 -5.80 6.99 4.52
N LEU A 111 -7.01 6.78 5.04
CA LEU A 111 -7.30 5.78 6.09
C LEU A 111 -8.30 4.75 5.57
N ILE A 112 -7.79 3.75 4.85
CA ILE A 112 -8.66 2.85 4.05
C ILE A 112 -8.98 1.54 4.74
N GLY A 113 -8.09 1.07 5.60
CA GLY A 113 -8.13 -0.28 6.15
C GLY A 113 -6.91 -1.08 5.72
N GLY A 114 -7.03 -2.40 5.83
CA GLY A 114 -5.91 -3.33 5.67
C GLY A 114 -6.40 -4.74 5.35
N ILE A 115 -5.47 -5.68 5.38
CA ILE A 115 -5.80 -7.09 5.16
C ILE A 115 -6.11 -7.80 6.48
N VAL A 116 -7.07 -8.72 6.41
CA VAL A 116 -7.32 -9.72 7.45
C VAL A 116 -6.95 -11.08 6.89
N ALA A 117 -5.96 -11.72 7.49
CA ALA A 117 -5.54 -13.06 7.13
C ALA A 117 -6.40 -14.12 7.86
N SER A 118 -6.73 -15.19 7.15
CA SER A 118 -7.42 -16.38 7.66
C SER A 118 -6.67 -17.63 7.24
N PHE A 119 -6.72 -18.69 8.07
CA PHE A 119 -5.97 -19.91 7.79
C PHE A 119 -6.58 -20.75 6.67
N MET A 120 -5.71 -21.28 5.80
CA MET A 120 -6.09 -22.34 4.87
C MET A 120 -5.61 -23.69 5.40
N ILE A 121 -6.49 -24.40 6.13
CA ILE A 121 -6.16 -25.68 6.78
C ILE A 121 -5.58 -26.71 5.80
N LYS A 122 -6.11 -26.76 4.56
CA LYS A 122 -5.67 -27.69 3.51
C LYS A 122 -4.23 -27.44 3.02
N GLN A 123 -3.75 -26.19 3.09
CA GLN A 123 -2.46 -25.76 2.52
C GLN A 123 -1.28 -25.88 3.51
N ARG A 124 -1.54 -26.38 4.73
CA ARG A 124 -0.56 -26.52 5.81
C ARG A 124 -0.52 -27.97 6.35
N LEU A 125 -0.72 -28.95 5.48
CA LEU A 125 -0.54 -30.36 5.81
C LEU A 125 0.94 -30.63 6.13
N GLY A 126 1.23 -31.10 7.36
CA GLY A 126 2.60 -31.32 7.84
C GLY A 126 3.26 -30.11 8.52
N GLU A 127 2.62 -28.94 8.55
CA GLU A 127 3.09 -27.78 9.33
C GLU A 127 2.31 -27.63 10.65
N PHE A 128 2.97 -27.03 11.66
CA PHE A 128 2.35 -26.71 12.95
C PHE A 128 1.11 -25.80 12.79
N ARG A 129 -0.02 -26.23 13.39
CA ARG A 129 -1.35 -25.59 13.31
C ARG A 129 -1.67 -24.66 14.50
N TYR A 130 -0.67 -24.16 15.21
CA TYR A 130 -0.88 -23.32 16.39
C TYR A 130 -1.31 -21.91 16.00
N GLY A 131 -2.62 -21.69 15.88
CA GLY A 131 -3.25 -20.37 15.94
C GLY A 131 -2.73 -19.31 14.97
N PHE A 132 -3.25 -18.10 15.08
CA PHE A 132 -2.88 -16.97 14.21
C PHE A 132 -1.52 -16.39 14.58
N SER A 133 -0.53 -16.52 13.69
CA SER A 133 0.78 -15.92 13.90
C SER A 133 0.70 -14.41 13.63
N TYR A 134 0.72 -13.61 14.70
CA TYR A 134 0.84 -12.16 14.61
C TYR A 134 2.07 -11.73 13.80
N HIS A 135 3.16 -12.49 13.91
CA HIS A 135 4.38 -12.22 13.16
C HIS A 135 4.18 -12.34 11.65
N GLN A 136 3.59 -13.45 11.19
CA GLN A 136 3.34 -13.67 9.76
C GLN A 136 2.30 -12.68 9.20
N ASN A 137 1.29 -12.32 10.00
CA ASN A 137 0.35 -11.26 9.65
C ASN A 137 1.04 -9.88 9.54
N GLY A 138 1.95 -9.58 10.46
CA GLY A 138 2.77 -8.37 10.42
C GLY A 138 3.61 -8.28 9.15
N ILE A 139 4.28 -9.37 8.75
CA ILE A 139 5.06 -9.39 7.50
C ILE A 139 4.13 -9.25 6.29
N ALA A 140 2.96 -9.91 6.28
CA ALA A 140 1.99 -9.75 5.21
C ALA A 140 1.51 -8.30 5.07
N SER A 141 1.21 -7.63 6.19
CA SER A 141 0.89 -6.20 6.21
C SER A 141 2.06 -5.33 5.71
N LEU A 142 3.30 -5.66 6.08
CA LEU A 142 4.50 -4.97 5.62
C LEU A 142 4.66 -5.01 4.09
N TRP A 143 4.32 -6.12 3.44
CA TRP A 143 4.34 -6.22 1.97
C TRP A 143 3.40 -5.25 1.28
N GLY A 144 2.35 -4.76 1.95
CA GLY A 144 1.51 -3.69 1.42
C GLY A 144 2.22 -2.34 1.40
N ILE A 145 2.95 -2.02 2.46
CA ILE A 145 3.75 -0.80 2.53
C ILE A 145 4.90 -0.84 1.52
N LEU A 146 5.57 -2.00 1.40
CA LEU A 146 6.58 -2.21 0.36
C LEU A 146 5.97 -2.11 -1.03
N GLY A 147 4.75 -2.63 -1.26
CA GLY A 147 4.02 -2.48 -2.52
C GLY A 147 3.82 -1.01 -2.91
N ASN A 148 3.42 -0.17 -1.95
CA ASN A 148 3.33 1.28 -2.18
C ASN A 148 4.70 1.90 -2.50
N LEU A 149 5.77 1.52 -1.78
CA LEU A 149 7.11 2.04 -2.08
C LEU A 149 7.61 1.61 -3.47
N ILE A 150 7.37 0.37 -3.87
CA ILE A 150 7.74 -0.16 -5.20
C ILE A 150 7.02 0.65 -6.28
N LEU A 151 5.72 0.91 -6.12
CA LEU A 151 5.00 1.75 -7.07
C LEU A 151 5.47 3.20 -7.02
N ALA A 152 5.75 3.77 -5.85
CA ALA A 152 6.30 5.11 -5.72
C ALA A 152 7.61 5.23 -6.51
N ILE A 153 8.51 4.24 -6.41
CA ILE A 153 9.73 4.17 -7.22
C ILE A 153 9.38 4.10 -8.71
N GLY A 154 8.42 3.25 -9.11
CA GLY A 154 7.97 3.17 -10.51
C GLY A 154 7.43 4.49 -11.06
N PHE A 155 6.60 5.20 -10.30
CA PHE A 155 6.11 6.53 -10.64
C PHE A 155 7.23 7.57 -10.66
N ALA A 156 8.22 7.49 -9.75
CA ALA A 156 9.39 8.38 -9.76
C ALA A 156 10.27 8.17 -10.99
N VAL A 157 10.48 6.92 -11.42
CA VAL A 157 11.16 6.60 -12.68
C VAL A 157 10.39 7.19 -13.86
N GLY A 158 9.07 7.01 -13.91
CA GLY A 158 8.23 7.62 -14.95
C GLY A 158 8.30 9.15 -14.96
N LEU A 159 8.29 9.78 -13.78
CA LEU A 159 8.44 11.23 -13.63
C LEU A 159 9.82 11.72 -14.09
N TYR A 160 10.88 10.93 -13.89
CA TYR A 160 12.20 11.27 -14.39
C TYR A 160 12.26 11.36 -15.92
N TYR A 161 11.56 10.46 -16.63
CA TYR A 161 11.44 10.51 -18.09
C TYR A 161 10.45 11.58 -18.58
N SER A 162 9.41 11.89 -17.79
CA SER A 162 8.39 12.89 -18.13
C SER A 162 8.12 13.84 -16.94
N PRO A 163 8.97 14.87 -16.73
CA PRO A 163 8.98 15.68 -15.51
C PRO A 163 7.72 16.51 -15.22
N GLN A 164 6.88 16.74 -16.24
CA GLN A 164 5.67 17.58 -16.15
C GLN A 164 4.37 16.76 -16.17
N ASN A 165 4.45 15.43 -16.22
CA ASN A 165 3.25 14.62 -16.32
C ASN A 165 2.54 14.52 -14.96
N TYR A 166 1.30 15.04 -14.93
CA TYR A 166 0.42 15.00 -13.76
C TYR A 166 0.24 13.59 -13.20
N PHE A 167 0.12 12.59 -14.09
CA PHE A 167 -0.10 11.19 -13.71
C PHE A 167 1.03 10.65 -12.83
N PHE A 168 2.28 10.82 -13.26
CA PHE A 168 3.44 10.32 -12.51
C PHE A 168 3.66 11.11 -11.22
N SER A 169 3.49 12.44 -11.26
CA SER A 169 3.67 13.27 -10.06
C SER A 169 2.65 12.94 -8.97
N LYS A 170 1.37 12.77 -9.34
CA LYS A 170 0.33 12.43 -8.36
C LYS A 170 0.39 10.96 -7.95
N GLY A 171 0.75 10.05 -8.85
CA GLY A 171 0.99 8.65 -8.52
C GLY A 171 2.11 8.45 -7.50
N LEU A 172 3.21 9.18 -7.64
CA LEU A 172 4.29 9.21 -6.66
C LEU A 172 3.79 9.69 -5.29
N MET A 173 3.14 10.85 -5.27
CA MET A 173 2.66 11.47 -4.03
C MET A 173 1.62 10.59 -3.32
N LEU A 174 0.67 10.02 -4.06
CA LEU A 174 -0.35 9.12 -3.54
C LEU A 174 0.27 7.89 -2.88
N ASN A 175 1.22 7.22 -3.54
CA ASN A 175 1.84 6.02 -2.99
C ASN A 175 2.70 6.29 -1.75
N ILE A 176 3.44 7.40 -1.72
CA ILE A 176 4.18 7.83 -0.53
C ILE A 176 3.23 8.05 0.64
N ILE A 177 2.17 8.82 0.41
CA ILE A 177 1.20 9.18 1.45
C ILE A 177 0.43 7.95 1.93
N MET A 178 0.04 7.05 1.03
CA MET A 178 -0.58 5.77 1.40
C MET A 178 0.37 4.89 2.22
N GLY A 179 1.65 4.80 1.84
CA GLY A 179 2.66 4.07 2.60
C GLY A 179 2.83 4.62 4.01
N PHE A 180 2.88 5.94 4.14
CA PHE A 180 2.96 6.61 5.43
C PHE A 180 1.69 6.43 6.28
N CYS A 181 0.50 6.65 5.71
CA CYS A 181 -0.76 6.49 6.45
C CYS A 181 -0.99 5.03 6.86
N ALA A 182 -0.60 4.06 6.03
CA ALA A 182 -0.71 2.65 6.34
C ALA A 182 0.17 2.23 7.54
N LEU A 183 1.27 2.94 7.80
CA LEU A 183 2.14 2.69 8.94
C LEU A 183 1.59 3.19 10.27
N LEU A 184 0.56 4.04 10.28
CA LEU A 184 -0.01 4.54 11.53
C LEU A 184 -0.57 3.36 12.34
N PRO A 185 -0.28 3.29 13.66
CA PRO A 185 -0.71 2.18 14.51
C PRO A 185 -2.18 2.38 14.95
N LEU A 186 -3.07 2.56 13.97
CA LEU A 186 -4.51 2.72 14.18
C LEU A 186 -5.25 1.40 13.94
N PRO A 187 -6.46 1.23 14.51
CA PRO A 187 -7.27 0.05 14.29
C PRO A 187 -7.47 -0.23 12.79
N GLN A 188 -7.40 -1.51 12.41
CA GLN A 188 -7.63 -2.00 11.04
C GLN A 188 -6.61 -1.51 9.98
N LEU A 189 -5.59 -0.75 10.36
CA LEU A 189 -4.46 -0.42 9.48
C LEU A 189 -3.32 -1.43 9.62
N ASP A 190 -2.51 -1.51 8.58
CA ASP A 190 -1.36 -2.40 8.49
C ASP A 190 -0.29 -2.13 9.56
N GLY A 191 -0.11 -0.87 9.96
CA GLY A 191 0.86 -0.45 10.97
C GLY A 191 0.65 -1.14 12.31
N LEU A 192 -0.61 -1.34 12.73
CA LEU A 192 -0.94 -2.04 13.97
C LEU A 192 -0.55 -3.52 13.90
N ASN A 193 -0.81 -4.18 12.77
CA ASN A 193 -0.43 -5.57 12.54
C ASN A 193 1.10 -5.75 12.58
N ILE A 194 1.83 -4.81 12.00
CA ILE A 194 3.31 -4.84 11.99
C ILE A 194 3.84 -4.61 13.40
N TYR A 195 3.29 -3.64 14.13
CA TYR A 195 3.69 -3.34 15.50
C TYR A 195 3.54 -4.56 16.43
N PHE A 196 2.42 -5.27 16.35
CA PHE A 196 2.19 -6.49 17.13
C PHE A 196 2.93 -7.71 16.58
N GLY A 197 3.26 -7.75 15.29
CA GLY A 197 4.06 -8.83 14.70
C GLY A 197 5.54 -8.76 15.08
N SER A 198 6.14 -7.56 15.05
CA SER A 198 7.45 -7.25 15.63
C SER A 198 7.64 -5.74 15.72
N ARG A 199 7.93 -5.26 16.93
CA ARG A 199 8.25 -3.84 17.17
C ARG A 199 9.48 -3.40 16.38
N MET A 200 10.47 -4.29 16.23
CA MET A 200 11.67 -3.99 15.45
C MET A 200 11.34 -3.78 13.96
N MET A 201 10.54 -4.68 13.37
CA MET A 201 10.10 -4.52 11.97
C MET A 201 9.32 -3.22 11.77
N TYR A 202 8.48 -2.84 12.73
CA TYR A 202 7.73 -1.60 12.68
C TYR A 202 8.62 -0.35 12.61
N TYR A 203 9.63 -0.25 13.48
CA TYR A 203 10.54 0.90 13.46
C TYR A 203 11.39 0.96 12.18
N ILE A 204 11.89 -0.19 11.71
CA ILE A 204 12.63 -0.25 10.44
C ILE A 204 11.70 0.18 9.29
N ALA A 205 10.43 -0.22 9.31
CA ALA A 205 9.46 0.14 8.27
C ALA A 205 9.20 1.64 8.24
N ILE A 206 9.04 2.29 9.39
CA ILE A 206 8.92 3.75 9.49
C ILE A 206 10.15 4.43 8.92
N VAL A 207 11.35 4.05 9.37
CA VAL A 207 12.60 4.66 8.91
C VAL A 207 12.77 4.48 7.41
N THR A 208 12.48 3.28 6.89
CA THR A 208 12.57 2.98 5.45
C THR A 208 11.61 3.85 4.64
N VAL A 209 10.34 3.94 5.05
CA VAL A 209 9.35 4.77 4.33
C VAL A 209 9.71 6.24 4.40
N LEU A 210 10.11 6.76 5.56
CA LEU A 210 10.47 8.17 5.70
C LEU A 210 11.70 8.52 4.85
N LEU A 211 12.77 7.74 4.93
CA LEU A 211 13.97 7.95 4.13
C LEU A 211 13.67 7.84 2.62
N ALA A 212 12.96 6.79 2.20
CA ALA A 212 12.56 6.64 0.81
C ALA A 212 11.69 7.81 0.33
N SER A 213 10.76 8.29 1.16
CA SER A 213 9.89 9.42 0.83
C SER A 213 10.70 10.70 0.62
N VAL A 214 11.64 11.02 1.53
CA VAL A 214 12.51 12.19 1.39
C VAL A 214 13.34 12.10 0.12
N LEU A 215 13.97 10.95 -0.13
CA LEU A 215 14.81 10.74 -1.31
C LEU A 215 14.02 10.85 -2.63
N LEU A 216 12.85 10.21 -2.71
CA LEU A 216 12.01 10.24 -3.91
C LEU A 216 11.44 11.64 -4.17
N LEU A 217 11.14 12.42 -3.12
CA LEU A 217 10.66 13.79 -3.25
C LEU A 217 11.75 14.77 -3.74
N THR A 218 13.04 14.46 -3.58
CA THR A 218 14.11 15.30 -4.14
C THR A 218 14.13 15.33 -5.67
N ARG A 219 13.53 14.33 -6.34
CA ARG A 219 13.51 14.16 -7.81
C ARG A 219 14.90 14.12 -8.47
N THR A 220 15.95 13.90 -7.69
CA THR A 220 17.32 13.80 -8.21
C THR A 220 17.62 12.37 -8.68
N LYS A 221 18.49 12.22 -9.68
CA LYS A 221 18.96 10.90 -10.14
C LYS A 221 19.58 10.09 -8.99
N TRP A 222 20.41 10.75 -8.19
CA TRP A 222 21.05 10.17 -7.02
C TRP A 222 20.02 9.75 -5.96
N GLY A 223 19.01 10.58 -5.69
CA GLY A 223 17.92 10.23 -4.77
C GLY A 223 17.20 8.95 -5.19
N LEU A 224 16.93 8.78 -6.48
CA LEU A 224 16.29 7.57 -7.02
C LEU A 224 17.17 6.33 -6.86
N ILE A 225 18.46 6.42 -7.24
CA ILE A 225 19.40 5.30 -7.12
C ILE A 225 19.53 4.87 -5.66
N ILE A 226 19.73 5.83 -4.75
CA ILE A 226 19.87 5.56 -3.31
C ILE A 226 18.57 4.98 -2.75
N ALA A 227 17.40 5.46 -3.17
CA ALA A 227 16.11 4.91 -2.74
C ALA A 227 15.93 3.44 -3.16
N ILE A 228 16.36 3.08 -4.37
CA ILE A 228 16.33 1.68 -4.84
C ILE A 228 17.27 0.80 -4.00
N ILE A 229 18.50 1.27 -3.76
CA ILE A 229 19.48 0.53 -2.96
C ILE A 229 18.96 0.31 -1.55
N LEU A 230 18.51 1.37 -0.88
CA LEU A 230 17.97 1.29 0.48
C LEU A 230 16.71 0.42 0.55
N GLY A 231 15.80 0.54 -0.42
CA GLY A 231 14.61 -0.32 -0.50
C GLY A 231 14.97 -1.80 -0.65
N SER A 232 15.97 -2.10 -1.48
CA SER A 232 16.47 -3.46 -1.69
C SER A 232 17.14 -4.01 -0.43
N MET A 233 17.99 -3.22 0.23
CA MET A 233 18.64 -3.59 1.49
C MET A 233 17.62 -3.84 2.60
N ALA A 234 16.63 -2.96 2.76
CA ALA A 234 15.55 -3.14 3.71
C ALA A 234 14.76 -4.42 3.42
N GLY A 235 14.43 -4.68 2.15
CA GLY A 235 13.78 -5.92 1.71
C GLY A 235 14.57 -7.18 2.11
N ILE A 236 15.88 -7.19 1.90
CA ILE A 236 16.76 -8.31 2.30
C ILE A 236 16.74 -8.49 3.81
N ILE A 237 16.86 -7.41 4.58
CA ILE A 237 16.80 -7.44 6.06
C ILE A 237 15.45 -7.99 6.54
N TYR A 238 14.35 -7.62 5.91
CA TYR A 238 13.03 -8.15 6.28
C TYR A 238 12.89 -9.63 5.95
N ILE A 239 13.42 -10.07 4.82
CA ILE A 239 13.42 -11.49 4.45
C ILE A 239 14.28 -12.29 5.42
N SER A 240 15.46 -11.78 5.83
CA SER A 240 16.32 -12.50 6.77
C SER A 240 15.70 -12.59 8.16
N ILE A 241 15.14 -11.50 8.68
CA ILE A 241 14.44 -11.50 9.98
C ILE A 241 13.18 -12.39 9.92
N GLY A 242 12.43 -12.36 8.82
CA GLY A 242 11.24 -13.18 8.64
C GLY A 242 11.50 -14.64 8.29
N SER A 243 12.76 -15.02 8.03
CA SER A 243 13.15 -16.39 7.66
C SER A 243 13.60 -17.23 8.85
N GLU A 244 13.40 -16.78 10.10
CA GLU A 244 13.49 -17.64 11.27
C GLU A 244 12.34 -18.67 11.26
N LYS A 245 12.49 -19.67 10.41
CA LYS A 245 11.92 -21.02 10.52
C LYS A 245 13.05 -21.97 10.87
#